data_AF-A0AAW2JDI8-F1
#
_entry.id   AF-A0AAW2JDI8-F1
#
_cell.length_a   1.000
_cell.length_b   1.000
_cell.length_c   1.000
_cell.angle_alpha   90.00
_cell.angle_beta   90.00
_cell.angle_gamma   90.00
#
_symmetry.space_group_name_H-M   'P 1'
#
loop_
_entity.id
_entity.type
_entity.pdbx_description
1 polymer ?
#
loop_
_entity_poly.entity_id
_entity_poly.type
_entity_poly.pdbx_seq_one_letter_code
_entity_poly.pdbx_strand_id
1 'polypeptide(L)' 'EPRSHHRSKYILRRYHMLREMVSRGDVRMDQVSSVENIADPLTKPISQIAHTQHLDKMGLRTMGD' A
#
# COMPACT_ATOMS: atom_id res chain seq x y z
N GLU A 1 16.14 23.66 21.31
CA GLU A 1 16.88 23.36 20.07
C GLU A 1 16.00 22.55 19.10
N PRO A 2 15.74 22.99 17.86
CA PRO A 2 14.92 22.24 16.92
C PRO A 2 15.81 21.36 16.02
N ARG A 3 16.58 20.45 16.61
CA ARG A 3 17.53 19.58 15.87
C ARG A 3 16.99 18.17 15.56
N SER A 4 15.76 17.85 15.97
CA SER A 4 15.17 16.50 15.79
C SER A 4 14.20 16.38 14.61
N HIS A 5 14.29 17.27 13.62
CA HIS A 5 13.19 17.50 12.67
C HIS A 5 13.18 16.60 11.42
N HIS A 6 14.22 15.81 11.16
CA HIS A 6 14.36 15.13 9.86
C HIS A 6 13.62 13.78 9.79
N ARG A 7 13.67 12.93 10.82
CA ARG A 7 12.99 11.61 10.81
C ARG A 7 11.50 11.66 11.15
N SER A 8 11.12 12.39 12.19
CA SER A 8 9.73 12.41 12.67
C SER A 8 8.78 13.21 11.76
N LYS A 9 9.31 14.13 10.95
CA LYS A 9 8.50 14.96 10.03
C LYS A 9 7.76 14.13 8.98
N TYR A 10 8.40 13.07 8.46
CA TYR A 10 7.75 12.19 7.47
C TYR A 10 6.64 11.34 8.08
N ILE A 11 6.84 10.87 9.32
CA ILE A 11 5.83 10.10 10.06
C ILE A 11 4.62 10.98 10.37
N LEU A 12 4.86 12.17 10.96
CA LEU A 12 3.79 13.11 11.29
C LEU A 12 3.00 13.52 10.05
N ARG A 13 3.67 13.86 8.94
CA ARG A 13 3.00 14.25 7.70
C ARG A 13 2.12 13.14 7.13
N ARG A 14 2.62 11.90 7.06
CA ARG A 14 1.83 10.75 6.56
C ARG A 14 0.66 10.43 7.49
N TYR A 15 0.89 10.47 8.80
CA TYR A 15 -0.13 10.17 9.80
C TYR A 15 -1.30 11.17 9.77
N HIS A 16 -1.01 12.48 9.78
CA HIS A 16 -2.04 13.51 9.73
C HIS A 16 -2.81 13.47 8.42
N MET A 17 -2.13 13.36 7.28
CA MET A 17 -2.77 13.29 5.97
C MET A 17 -3.73 12.09 5.85
N LEU A 18 -3.29 10.91 6.28
CA LEU A 18 -4.10 9.69 6.23
C LEU A 18 -5.33 9.80 7.14
N ARG A 19 -5.18 10.37 8.34
CA ARG A 19 -6.30 10.61 9.25
C ARG A 19 -7.32 11.59 8.69
N GLU A 20 -6.87 12.67 8.05
CA GLU A 20 -7.77 13.64 7.41
C GLU A 20 -8.55 13.00 6.27
N MET A 21 -7.92 12.18 5.43
CA MET A 21 -8.59 11.45 4.35
C MET A 21 -9.64 10.48 4.90
N VAL A 22 -9.31 9.75 5.97
CA VAL A 22 -10.26 8.87 6.64
C VAL A 22 -11.40 9.65 7.30
N SER A 23 -11.13 10.78 7.95
CA SER A 23 -12.18 11.58 8.62
C SER A 23 -13.13 12.24 7.64
N ARG A 24 -12.65 12.61 6.44
CA ARG A 24 -13.51 13.10 5.35
C ARG A 24 -14.30 11.99 4.67
N GLY A 25 -13.92 10.72 4.88
CA GLY A 25 -14.53 9.57 4.22
C GLY A 25 -13.95 9.27 2.83
N ASP A 26 -12.89 9.96 2.42
CA ASP A 26 -12.24 9.76 1.11
C ASP A 26 -11.57 8.37 1.01
N VAL A 27 -11.14 7.83 2.15
CA VAL A 27 -10.40 6.56 2.24
C VAL A 27 -10.92 5.72 3.41
N ARG A 28 -11.13 4.43 3.17
CA ARG A 28 -11.34 3.43 4.23
C ARG A 28 -10.01 2.78 4.59
N MET A 29 -9.74 2.62 5.88
CA MET A 29 -8.54 1.94 6.36
C MET A 29 -8.92 0.55 6.87
N ASP A 30 -8.53 -0.48 6.13
CA ASP A 30 -8.71 -1.88 6.53
C ASP A 30 -7.36 -2.57 6.66
N GLN A 31 -7.27 -3.50 7.60
CA GLN A 31 -6.14 -4.42 7.69
C GLN A 31 -6.40 -5.60 6.75
N VAL A 32 -5.50 -5.81 5.80
CA VAL A 32 -5.54 -6.92 4.85
C VAL A 32 -4.37 -7.86 5.14
N SER A 33 -4.60 -9.17 5.09
CA SER A 33 -3.53 -10.15 5.26
C SER A 33 -2.53 -10.07 4.09
N SER A 34 -1.26 -10.47 4.30
CA SER A 34 -0.26 -10.39 3.22
C SER A 34 -0.67 -11.20 1.99
N VAL A 35 -1.31 -12.35 2.21
CA VAL A 35 -1.79 -13.25 1.13
C VAL A 35 -2.92 -12.62 0.31
N GLU A 36 -3.65 -11.68 0.90
CA GLU A 36 -4.78 -11.00 0.25
C GLU A 36 -4.40 -9.62 -0.30
N ASN A 37 -3.23 -9.10 0.05
CA ASN A 37 -2.77 -7.80 -0.42
C ASN A 37 -2.30 -7.86 -1.88
N ILE A 38 -3.18 -7.51 -2.82
CA ILE A 38 -2.90 -7.52 -4.27
C ILE A 38 -1.75 -6.59 -4.70
N ALA A 39 -1.33 -5.65 -3.84
CA ALA A 39 -0.21 -4.75 -4.09
C ALA A 39 1.15 -5.29 -3.62
N ASP A 40 1.19 -6.42 -2.91
CA ASP A 40 2.45 -7.07 -2.49
C ASP A 40 3.42 -7.34 -3.67
N PRO A 41 2.98 -7.80 -4.86
CA PRO A 41 3.85 -7.93 -6.04
C PRO A 41 4.65 -6.68 -6.40
N LEU A 42 4.10 -5.49 -6.11
CA LEU A 42 4.71 -4.21 -6.47
C LEU A 42 5.67 -3.67 -5.40
N THR A 43 5.73 -4.30 -4.23
CA THR A 43 6.45 -3.78 -3.05
C THR A 43 7.38 -4.80 -2.40
N LYS A 44 7.24 -6.09 -2.73
CA LYS A 44 8.00 -7.18 -2.12
C LYS A 44 8.41 -8.23 -3.17
N PRO A 45 9.56 -8.90 -2.98
CA PRO A 45 9.84 -10.13 -3.71
C PRO A 45 8.96 -11.25 -3.16
N ILE A 46 8.12 -11.84 -4.01
CA ILE A 46 7.23 -12.96 -3.68
C ILE A 46 7.43 -14.11 -4.67
N SER A 47 6.91 -15.29 -4.35
CA SER A 47 7.01 -16.44 -5.25
C SER A 47 6.23 -16.21 -6.55
N GLN A 48 6.65 -16.84 -7.64
CA GLN A 48 5.99 -16.73 -8.95
C GLN A 48 4.52 -17.15 -8.90
N ILE A 49 4.18 -18.15 -8.07
CA ILE A 49 2.81 -18.63 -7.87
C ILE A 49 1.96 -17.52 -7.24
N ALA A 50 2.41 -16.94 -6.13
CA ALA A 50 1.71 -15.85 -5.46
C ALA A 50 1.58 -14.63 -6.39
N HIS A 51 2.66 -14.30 -7.12
CA HIS A 51 2.66 -13.23 -8.10
C HIS A 51 1.55 -13.41 -9.14
N THR A 52 1.45 -14.58 -9.77
CA THR A 52 0.45 -14.88 -10.80
C THR A 52 -0.97 -14.78 -10.25
N GLN A 53 -1.22 -15.32 -9.05
CA GLN A 53 -2.52 -15.21 -8.39
C GLN A 53 -2.92 -13.76 -8.10
N HIS A 54 -1.95 -12.91 -7.70
CA HIS A 54 -2.21 -11.50 -7.47
C HIS A 54 -2.44 -10.72 -8.77
N LEU A 55 -1.72 -11.03 -9.85
CA LEU A 55 -1.95 -10.40 -11.16
C LEU A 55 -3.36 -10.68 -11.70
N ASP A 56 -3.83 -11.93 -11.56
CA ASP A 56 -5.19 -12.31 -11.93
C ASP A 56 -6.24 -11.53 -11.12
N LYS A 57 -6.06 -11.46 -9.80
CA LYS A 57 -6.92 -10.64 -8.91
C LYS A 57 -6.87 -9.15 -9.24
N MET A 58 -5.75 -8.65 -9.77
CA MET A 58 -5.60 -7.26 -10.21
C MET A 58 -6.29 -7.01 -11.57
N GLY A 59 -6.65 -8.08 -12.30
CA GLY A 59 -7.26 -7.99 -13.63
C GLY A 59 -6.25 -7.66 -14.74
N LEU A 60 -4.95 -7.88 -14.50
CA LEU A 60 -3.92 -7.65 -15.49
C LEU A 60 -3.95 -8.74 -16.55
N ARG A 61 -3.88 -8.34 -17.82
CA ARG A 61 -3.87 -9.24 -18.98
C ARG A 61 -2.64 -8.98 -19.83
N THR A 62 -2.07 -10.06 -20.36
CA THR A 62 -1.05 -9.99 -21.40
C THR A 62 -1.64 -9.36 -22.66
N MET A 63 -1.02 -8.30 -23.17
CA MET A 63 -1.35 -7.78 -24.50
C MET A 63 -0.83 -8.79 -25.53
N GLY A 64 -1.70 -9.66 -26.05
CA GLY A 64 -1.32 -10.64 -27.07
C GLY A 64 -2.18 -11.90 -27.16
N ASP A 65 -3.13 -12.09 -26.23
CA ASP A 65 -4.13 -13.17 -26.30
C ASP A 65 -5.42 -12.72 -27.00
#